data_AF-A0A1Q7YL07-F1
#
_entry.id   AF-A0A1Q7YL07-F1
#
_cell.length_a   1.000
_cell.length_b   1.000
_cell.length_c   1.000
_cell.angle_alpha   90.00
_cell.angle_beta   90.00
_cell.angle_gamma   90.00
#
_symmetry.space_group_name_H-M   'P 1'
#
loop_
_entity.id
_entity.type
_entity.pdbx_description
1 polymer ?
#
loop_
_entity_poly.entity_id
_entity_poly.type
_entity_poly.pdbx_seq_one_letter_code
_entity_poly.pdbx_strand_id
1 'polypeptide(L)'
;MPFGIAQSLPKWPSVRILFHGLLLWYPDKDGTSCRIGVLRGAPDHYLSIEVRIKKQGDPDFPIMRHFAPMRFSHNDDDTSPGLLITVDTPSKDPHVEVFIPDPDFERSPTSTSDPQDYRWGVDLDDIHKVELQQNPKLLLRDSNSTEPSIQITEGILHTALKSHDDIEIKKVSLKTGKEVDFFPIAAIMGINMYLEPTQNLILRWIKEDGLSQELPLPRPDNPLDNPGQLSYEIYIDNNPTFTDHVTHSDFTEFYKAFKVGSLPTELFDLKFPIAPGVRHLMKFVDSGTDLGTPTIPCMPGGHGG
;
A
#
# COMPACT_ATOMS: atom_id res chain seq x y z
N MET A 1 6.67 2.17 -16.69
CA MET A 1 6.62 2.97 -15.45
C MET A 1 7.83 3.89 -15.40
N PRO A 2 7.70 5.18 -15.04
CA PRO A 2 8.79 6.16 -15.04
C PRO A 2 9.60 6.24 -13.72
N PHE A 3 9.32 5.40 -12.72
CA PHE A 3 10.10 5.40 -11.47
C PHE A 3 11.55 4.98 -11.70
N GLY A 4 12.45 5.58 -10.91
CA GLY A 4 13.84 5.12 -10.80
C GLY A 4 13.92 3.70 -10.23
N ILE A 5 15.06 3.04 -10.40
CA ILE A 5 15.29 1.69 -9.89
C ILE A 5 16.39 1.74 -8.84
N ALA A 6 16.05 1.30 -7.62
CA ALA A 6 17.01 1.01 -6.57
C ALA A 6 17.36 -0.49 -6.59
N GLN A 7 18.65 -0.82 -6.70
CA GLN A 7 19.14 -2.20 -6.62
C GLN A 7 19.47 -2.65 -5.20
N SER A 8 19.50 -1.72 -4.25
CA SER A 8 19.78 -2.00 -2.84
C SER A 8 18.87 -1.16 -1.95
N LEU A 9 18.39 -1.74 -0.85
CA LEU A 9 17.78 -0.98 0.24
C LEU A 9 18.87 -0.61 1.26
N PRO A 10 19.13 0.69 1.51
CA PRO A 10 19.99 1.08 2.61
C PRO A 10 19.51 0.48 3.92
N LYS A 11 20.45 0.13 4.80
CA LYS A 11 20.10 -0.38 6.13
C LYS A 11 19.46 0.74 6.94
N TRP A 12 18.41 0.41 7.68
CA TRP A 12 17.78 1.28 8.70
C TRP A 12 17.10 2.53 8.13
N PRO A 13 15.93 2.39 7.50
CA PRO A 13 15.15 3.55 7.07
C PRO A 13 14.74 4.39 8.27
N SER A 14 14.73 5.72 8.11
CA SER A 14 14.24 6.65 9.13
C SER A 14 12.73 6.47 9.34
N VAL A 15 12.01 6.26 8.24
CA VAL A 15 10.57 6.01 8.23
C VAL A 15 10.25 4.83 7.33
N ARG A 16 9.36 3.97 7.81
CA ARG A 16 8.74 2.89 7.03
C ARG A 16 7.25 3.15 6.93
N ILE A 17 6.72 3.12 5.71
CA ILE A 17 5.28 3.20 5.45
C ILE A 17 4.82 1.84 4.92
N LEU A 18 3.77 1.30 5.50
CA LEU A 18 3.22 -0.01 5.17
C LEU A 18 1.80 0.16 4.64
N PHE A 19 1.53 -0.43 3.49
CA PHE A 19 0.26 -0.34 2.77
C PHE A 19 -0.39 -1.70 2.72
N HIS A 20 -1.65 -1.75 3.15
CA HIS A 20 -2.44 -2.97 3.24
C HIS A 20 -3.84 -2.72 2.67
N GLY A 21 -4.39 -3.73 1.98
CA GLY A 21 -5.72 -3.68 1.38
C GLY A 21 -5.75 -3.14 -0.03
N LEU A 22 -6.93 -2.67 -0.45
CA LEU A 22 -7.23 -2.38 -1.85
C LEU A 22 -6.76 -0.98 -2.29
N LEU A 23 -5.45 -0.84 -2.43
CA LEU A 23 -4.76 0.40 -2.75
C LEU A 23 -4.14 0.36 -4.14
N LEU A 24 -4.13 1.51 -4.83
CA LEU A 24 -3.66 1.60 -6.21
C LEU A 24 -2.53 2.61 -6.37
N TRP A 25 -1.43 2.20 -6.96
CA TRP A 25 -0.22 3.01 -7.02
C TRP A 25 -0.03 3.62 -8.40
N TYR A 26 0.29 4.91 -8.43
CA TYR A 26 0.41 5.68 -9.66
C TYR A 26 1.65 6.55 -9.61
N PRO A 27 2.68 6.26 -10.43
CA PRO A 27 3.75 7.21 -10.67
C PRO A 27 3.20 8.48 -11.30
N ASP A 28 3.72 9.63 -10.90
CA ASP A 28 3.61 10.83 -11.71
C ASP A 28 4.43 10.69 -13.00
N LYS A 29 4.10 11.49 -14.03
CA LYS A 29 4.67 11.37 -15.38
C LYS A 29 6.19 11.53 -15.39
N ASP A 30 6.72 12.33 -14.49
CA ASP A 30 8.15 12.63 -14.34
C ASP A 30 8.85 11.74 -13.30
N GLY A 31 8.13 10.82 -12.64
CA GLY A 31 8.69 9.94 -11.61
C GLY A 31 9.02 10.65 -10.28
N THR A 32 8.64 11.92 -10.12
CA THR A 32 8.97 12.73 -8.93
C THR A 32 8.09 12.40 -7.72
N SER A 33 6.91 11.83 -7.95
CA SER A 33 6.02 11.42 -6.88
C SER A 33 5.21 10.17 -7.21
N CYS A 34 4.70 9.53 -6.17
CA CYS A 34 3.76 8.42 -6.23
C CYS A 34 2.44 8.83 -5.60
N ARG A 35 1.35 8.71 -6.36
CA ARG A 35 -0.02 8.88 -5.86
C ARG A 35 -0.62 7.51 -5.54
N ILE A 36 -1.29 7.41 -4.41
CA ILE A 36 -1.96 6.18 -3.96
C ILE A 36 -3.46 6.43 -3.92
N GLY A 37 -4.19 5.76 -4.81
CA GLY A 37 -5.64 5.70 -4.85
C GLY A 37 -6.18 4.81 -3.75
N VAL A 38 -7.25 5.27 -3.12
CA VAL A 38 -8.04 4.53 -2.14
C VAL A 38 -9.42 4.29 -2.73
N LEU A 39 -9.93 3.08 -2.59
CA LEU A 39 -11.28 2.74 -3.04
C LEU A 39 -12.30 3.24 -2.02
N ARG A 40 -13.09 4.24 -2.41
CA ARG A 40 -14.13 4.88 -1.58
C ARG A 40 -15.53 4.36 -1.84
N GLY A 41 -15.75 3.86 -3.06
CA GLY A 41 -17.05 3.32 -3.49
C GLY A 41 -17.40 1.97 -2.85
N ALA A 42 -16.47 1.36 -2.12
CA ALA A 42 -16.69 0.13 -1.38
C ALA A 42 -17.08 0.47 0.07
N PRO A 43 -18.34 0.26 0.48
CA PRO A 43 -18.88 0.76 1.75
C PRO A 43 -18.18 0.16 2.99
N ASP A 44 -17.53 -0.99 2.83
CA ASP A 44 -16.85 -1.69 3.91
C ASP A 44 -15.36 -1.29 4.04
N HIS A 45 -14.81 -0.54 3.09
CA HIS A 45 -13.39 -0.17 3.05
C HIS A 45 -13.17 1.22 3.66
N TYR A 46 -12.82 1.27 4.95
CA TYR A 46 -12.38 2.50 5.58
C TYR A 46 -10.86 2.68 5.42
N LEU A 47 -10.42 3.91 5.19
CA LEU A 47 -9.01 4.24 5.25
C LEU A 47 -8.61 4.48 6.70
N SER A 48 -7.67 3.67 7.19
CA SER A 48 -7.04 3.83 8.49
C SER A 48 -5.59 4.23 8.32
N ILE A 49 -5.15 5.24 9.07
CA ILE A 49 -3.74 5.65 9.15
C ILE A 49 -3.34 5.63 10.62
N GLU A 50 -2.27 4.93 10.94
CA GLU A 50 -1.67 4.93 12.28
C GLU A 50 -0.17 5.22 12.18
N VAL A 51 0.28 6.23 12.93
CA VAL A 51 1.69 6.60 13.03
C VAL A 51 2.21 6.19 14.39
N ARG A 52 3.26 5.36 14.42
CA ARG A 52 3.92 4.90 15.64
C ARG A 52 5.35 5.42 15.70
N ILE A 53 5.79 5.80 16.90
CA ILE A 53 7.20 5.96 17.22
C ILE A 53 7.77 4.59 17.55
N LYS A 54 8.95 4.29 17.01
CA LYS A 54 9.70 3.07 17.25
C LYS A 54 10.97 3.42 18.03
N LYS A 55 11.19 2.76 19.18
CA LYS A 55 12.38 2.95 20.03
C LYS A 55 12.83 1.62 20.60
N GLN A 56 14.14 1.37 20.59
CA GLN A 56 14.66 0.03 20.87
C GLN A 56 14.41 -0.33 22.33
N GLY A 57 13.83 -1.51 22.56
CA GLY A 57 13.52 -2.00 23.90
C GLY A 57 12.30 -1.33 24.55
N ASP A 58 11.65 -0.37 23.88
CA ASP A 58 10.43 0.27 24.34
C ASP A 58 9.21 -0.23 23.52
N PRO A 59 8.01 -0.26 24.11
CA PRO A 59 6.79 -0.52 23.36
C PRO A 59 6.54 0.54 22.29
N ASP A 60 5.97 0.13 21.16
CA ASP A 60 5.52 1.06 20.14
C ASP A 60 4.51 2.07 20.69
N PHE A 61 4.69 3.36 20.38
CA PHE A 61 3.81 4.42 20.86
C PHE A 61 3.05 5.09 19.71
N PRO A 62 1.71 4.94 19.63
CA PRO A 62 0.91 5.60 18.59
C PRO A 62 0.80 7.11 18.88
N ILE A 63 1.25 7.92 17.93
CA ILE A 63 1.18 9.40 18.03
C ILE A 63 0.10 10.02 17.16
N MET A 64 -0.41 9.26 16.19
CA MET A 64 -1.52 9.69 15.35
C MET A 64 -2.34 8.47 14.92
N ARG A 65 -3.65 8.64 14.95
CA ARG A 65 -4.64 7.71 14.41
C ARG A 65 -5.66 8.49 13.61
N HIS A 66 -5.93 8.05 12.40
CA HIS A 66 -7.02 8.50 11.57
C HIS A 66 -7.82 7.30 11.13
N PHE A 67 -9.14 7.37 11.32
CA PHE A 67 -10.07 6.33 10.91
C PHE A 67 -11.33 7.01 10.40
N ALA A 68 -11.31 7.41 9.14
CA ALA A 68 -12.39 8.11 8.46
C ALA A 68 -12.07 8.22 6.96
N PRO A 69 -13.04 8.65 6.12
CA PRO A 69 -12.72 9.14 4.79
C PRO A 69 -11.83 10.40 4.87
N MET A 70 -10.75 10.45 4.08
CA MET A 70 -9.98 11.70 3.97
C MET A 70 -10.69 12.72 3.09
N ARG A 71 -10.69 14.00 3.50
CA ARG A 71 -11.21 15.07 2.65
C ARG A 71 -10.15 15.59 1.70
N PHE A 72 -10.61 16.00 0.52
CA PHE A 72 -9.80 16.65 -0.50
C PHE A 72 -10.24 18.10 -0.65
N SER A 73 -9.32 18.96 -1.11
CA SER A 73 -9.71 20.29 -1.56
C SER A 73 -10.37 20.15 -2.93
N HIS A 74 -11.69 20.35 -3.00
CA HIS A 74 -12.49 20.40 -4.24
C HIS A 74 -12.39 21.73 -5.01
N ASN A 75 -11.42 22.58 -4.69
CA ASN A 75 -11.11 23.68 -5.62
C ASN A 75 -10.67 23.04 -6.94
N ASP A 76 -11.15 23.54 -8.09
CA ASP A 76 -11.01 22.98 -9.46
C ASP A 76 -9.58 22.60 -9.91
N ASP A 77 -8.56 22.77 -9.06
CA ASP A 77 -7.26 22.15 -9.20
C ASP A 77 -7.28 20.73 -8.59
N ASP A 78 -7.42 19.75 -9.47
CA ASP A 78 -7.32 18.27 -9.33
C ASP A 78 -5.95 17.78 -8.77
N THR A 79 -5.35 18.55 -7.86
CA THR A 79 -3.93 18.47 -7.46
C THR A 79 -3.72 18.39 -5.95
N SER A 80 -4.75 18.57 -5.11
CA SER A 80 -4.59 18.55 -3.65
C SER A 80 -4.90 17.17 -3.07
N PRO A 81 -3.89 16.35 -2.72
CA PRO A 81 -4.10 15.04 -2.13
C PRO A 81 -4.77 15.17 -0.75
N GLY A 82 -5.43 14.09 -0.31
CA GLY A 82 -6.09 14.05 1.00
C GLY A 82 -5.08 13.93 2.14
N LEU A 83 -4.00 13.19 1.87
CA LEU A 83 -2.77 13.14 2.65
C LEU A 83 -1.57 13.42 1.73
N LEU A 84 -0.75 14.38 2.11
CA LEU A 84 0.55 14.63 1.51
C LEU A 84 1.63 14.15 2.49
N ILE A 85 2.53 13.29 2.02
CA ILE A 85 3.68 12.79 2.75
C ILE A 85 4.94 13.28 2.02
N THR A 86 5.65 14.22 2.65
CA THR A 86 6.78 14.93 2.03
C THR A 86 7.95 15.06 2.99
N VAL A 87 9.17 15.06 2.47
CA VAL A 87 10.36 15.45 3.24
C VAL A 87 10.47 16.96 3.28
N ASP A 88 10.61 17.53 4.48
CA ASP A 88 10.95 18.93 4.69
C ASP A 88 12.38 19.17 4.19
N THR A 89 12.54 20.14 3.29
CA THR A 89 13.81 20.38 2.59
C THR A 89 14.31 19.10 1.90
N PRO A 90 13.63 18.65 0.82
CA PRO A 90 13.92 17.37 0.17
C PRO A 90 15.37 17.27 -0.29
N SER A 91 15.81 16.05 -0.61
CA SER A 91 17.10 15.83 -1.25
C SER A 91 17.22 16.64 -2.55
N LYS A 92 18.43 16.82 -3.09
CA LYS A 92 18.66 17.67 -4.28
C LYS A 92 17.87 17.22 -5.52
N ASP A 93 17.43 15.97 -5.55
CA ASP A 93 16.66 15.37 -6.63
C ASP A 93 15.63 14.39 -6.03
N PRO A 94 14.55 14.89 -5.39
CA PRO A 94 13.60 14.02 -4.71
C PRO A 94 12.78 13.26 -5.74
N HIS A 95 12.75 11.94 -5.60
CA HIS A 95 11.97 11.08 -6.46
C HIS A 95 11.58 9.79 -5.73
N VAL A 96 10.66 9.07 -6.35
CA VAL A 96 10.26 7.74 -5.87
C VAL A 96 10.93 6.69 -6.75
N GLU A 97 11.58 5.73 -6.10
CA GLU A 97 12.20 4.58 -6.75
C GLU A 97 11.43 3.30 -6.45
N VAL A 98 11.61 2.28 -7.29
CA VAL A 98 11.18 0.90 -7.01
C VAL A 98 12.40 0.03 -6.70
N PHE A 99 12.28 -0.81 -5.67
CA PHE A 99 13.31 -1.78 -5.33
C PHE A 99 13.24 -2.99 -6.25
N ILE A 100 14.26 -3.13 -7.09
CA ILE A 100 14.44 -4.22 -8.05
C ILE A 100 15.89 -4.71 -7.89
N PRO A 101 16.14 -5.70 -7.01
CA PRO A 101 17.50 -6.14 -6.67
C PRO A 101 18.20 -6.89 -7.81
N ASP A 102 17.44 -7.62 -8.63
CA ASP A 102 17.97 -8.46 -9.71
C ASP A 102 17.19 -8.18 -11.00
N PRO A 103 17.81 -7.91 -12.16
CA PRO A 103 17.08 -7.84 -13.42
C PRO A 103 16.28 -9.11 -13.72
N ASP A 104 16.81 -10.29 -13.37
CA ASP A 104 16.18 -11.57 -13.58
C ASP A 104 15.14 -11.83 -12.49
N PHE A 105 13.86 -11.84 -12.90
CA PHE A 105 12.74 -12.06 -11.99
C PHE A 105 11.85 -13.17 -12.48
N GLU A 106 11.60 -14.11 -11.58
CA GLU A 106 10.74 -15.24 -11.86
C GLU A 106 9.45 -15.10 -11.05
N ARG A 107 8.32 -14.90 -11.75
CA ARG A 107 6.99 -14.99 -11.16
C ARG A 107 6.52 -16.44 -11.15
N SER A 108 6.99 -17.23 -10.18
CA SER A 108 6.53 -18.60 -9.97
C SER A 108 6.33 -18.92 -8.48
N PRO A 109 5.51 -19.93 -8.14
CA PRO A 109 5.35 -20.39 -6.76
C PRO A 109 6.66 -20.88 -6.12
N THR A 110 7.63 -21.33 -6.92
CA THR A 110 8.92 -21.86 -6.46
C THR A 110 10.08 -20.87 -6.66
N SER A 111 9.77 -19.61 -6.97
CA SER A 111 10.76 -18.59 -7.27
C SER A 111 11.66 -18.30 -6.08
N THR A 112 12.95 -18.13 -6.35
CA THR A 112 13.95 -17.67 -5.38
C THR A 112 14.20 -16.16 -5.46
N SER A 113 13.41 -15.43 -6.25
CA SER A 113 13.53 -13.96 -6.33
C SER A 113 13.26 -13.32 -4.96
N ASP A 114 13.96 -12.22 -4.68
CA ASP A 114 13.89 -11.53 -3.40
C ASP A 114 12.44 -11.21 -3.02
N PRO A 115 11.95 -11.59 -1.82
CA PRO A 115 10.58 -11.32 -1.40
C PRO A 115 10.27 -9.83 -1.27
N GLN A 116 11.28 -8.97 -1.21
CA GLN A 116 11.14 -7.52 -1.16
C GLN A 116 11.05 -6.88 -2.55
N ASP A 117 11.29 -7.63 -3.63
CA ASP A 117 11.17 -7.12 -5.00
C ASP A 117 9.79 -6.49 -5.23
N TYR A 118 9.77 -5.26 -5.72
CA TYR A 118 8.55 -4.51 -6.02
C TYR A 118 7.64 -5.27 -7.00
N ARG A 119 8.22 -6.09 -7.89
CA ARG A 119 7.49 -6.86 -8.89
C ARG A 119 6.67 -8.00 -8.28
N TRP A 120 6.68 -8.26 -6.98
CA TRP A 120 5.66 -9.11 -6.36
C TRP A 120 4.28 -8.44 -6.30
N GLY A 121 4.21 -7.11 -6.46
CA GLY A 121 2.95 -6.40 -6.64
C GLY A 121 2.14 -6.91 -7.84
N VAL A 122 0.82 -6.76 -7.74
CA VAL A 122 -0.09 -7.03 -8.86
C VAL A 122 0.01 -5.88 -9.86
N ASP A 123 0.53 -6.19 -11.04
CA ASP A 123 0.52 -5.26 -12.16
C ASP A 123 -0.76 -5.47 -12.98
N LEU A 124 -1.66 -4.49 -12.92
CA LEU A 124 -2.93 -4.55 -13.63
C LEU A 124 -2.76 -4.39 -15.14
N ASP A 125 -1.71 -3.67 -15.58
CA ASP A 125 -1.35 -3.64 -16.99
C ASP A 125 -0.89 -5.03 -17.43
N ASP A 126 -0.23 -5.80 -16.57
CA ASP A 126 0.16 -7.19 -16.85
C ASP A 126 -1.05 -8.14 -16.96
N ILE A 127 -2.09 -7.91 -16.15
CA ILE A 127 -3.34 -8.69 -16.18
C ILE A 127 -4.18 -8.34 -17.42
N HIS A 128 -4.22 -7.06 -17.81
CA HIS A 128 -5.11 -6.53 -18.85
C HIS A 128 -4.38 -6.04 -20.11
N LYS A 129 -3.14 -6.52 -20.35
CA LYS A 129 -2.15 -6.03 -21.34
C LYS A 129 -2.72 -5.53 -22.67
N VAL A 130 -3.66 -6.25 -23.26
CA VAL A 130 -4.18 -5.94 -24.59
C VAL A 130 -5.11 -4.72 -24.56
N GLU A 131 -5.83 -4.50 -23.47
CA GLU A 131 -6.94 -3.55 -23.43
C GLU A 131 -6.50 -2.19 -22.89
N LEU A 132 -5.71 -2.19 -21.81
CA LEU A 132 -5.19 -0.94 -21.21
C LEU A 132 -4.18 -0.23 -22.11
N GLN A 133 -3.36 -0.99 -22.87
CA GLN A 133 -2.43 -0.40 -23.84
C GLN A 133 -3.12 0.22 -25.06
N GLN A 134 -4.22 -0.39 -25.52
CA GLN A 134 -4.97 0.08 -26.69
C GLN A 134 -5.94 1.21 -26.35
N ASN A 135 -6.41 1.28 -25.11
CA ASN A 135 -7.20 2.38 -24.58
C ASN A 135 -6.69 2.79 -23.20
N PRO A 136 -5.69 3.69 -23.13
CA PRO A 136 -5.26 4.28 -21.85
C PRO A 136 -6.39 5.06 -21.14
N LYS A 137 -7.50 5.35 -21.86
CA LYS A 137 -8.75 5.88 -21.32
C LYS A 137 -9.57 4.85 -20.52
N LEU A 138 -9.20 3.56 -20.48
CA LEU A 138 -9.91 2.59 -19.64
C LEU A 138 -9.67 2.85 -18.15
N LEU A 139 -8.50 3.39 -17.80
CA LEU A 139 -8.23 3.94 -16.47
C LEU A 139 -8.91 5.31 -16.23
N LEU A 140 -9.95 5.68 -17.00
CA LEU A 140 -10.80 6.81 -16.64
C LEU A 140 -11.55 6.41 -15.38
N ARG A 141 -11.03 6.90 -14.25
CA ARG A 141 -11.55 6.63 -12.92
C ARG A 141 -12.86 7.34 -12.72
N ASP A 142 -13.81 6.66 -12.10
CA ASP A 142 -14.90 7.38 -11.46
C ASP A 142 -14.30 8.16 -10.28
N SER A 143 -14.33 9.49 -10.39
CA SER A 143 -13.82 10.41 -9.35
C SER A 143 -14.54 10.21 -8.02
N ASN A 144 -15.73 9.58 -8.02
CA ASN A 144 -16.45 9.24 -6.79
C ASN A 144 -15.99 7.90 -6.18
N SER A 145 -15.31 7.04 -6.94
CA SER A 145 -14.96 5.67 -6.54
C SER A 145 -13.49 5.51 -6.19
N THR A 146 -12.57 6.09 -6.97
CA THR A 146 -11.13 6.08 -6.69
C THR A 146 -10.49 7.44 -6.98
N GLU A 147 -10.17 8.18 -5.93
CA GLU A 147 -9.43 9.43 -6.02
C GLU A 147 -8.04 9.21 -5.38
N PRO A 148 -6.94 9.66 -6.02
CA PRO A 148 -5.61 9.58 -5.42
C PRO A 148 -5.65 10.30 -4.08
N SER A 149 -5.48 9.54 -3.01
CA SER A 149 -5.73 9.96 -1.64
C SER A 149 -4.48 10.35 -0.91
N ILE A 150 -3.37 9.72 -1.27
CA ILE A 150 -2.08 9.92 -0.62
C ILE A 150 -1.07 10.25 -1.71
N GLN A 151 -0.29 11.31 -1.53
CA GLN A 151 0.85 11.62 -2.39
C GLN A 151 2.14 11.51 -1.60
N ILE A 152 3.12 10.85 -2.20
CA ILE A 152 4.44 10.59 -1.62
C ILE A 152 5.49 11.09 -2.60
N THR A 153 6.42 11.92 -2.14
CA THR A 153 7.38 12.58 -3.02
C THR A 153 8.79 11.98 -2.98
N GLU A 154 9.06 11.10 -2.02
CA GLU A 154 10.41 10.54 -1.84
C GLU A 154 10.34 9.17 -1.18
N GLY A 155 11.23 8.26 -1.57
CA GLY A 155 11.38 6.96 -0.94
C GLY A 155 11.51 5.81 -1.93
N ILE A 156 11.79 4.63 -1.40
CA ILE A 156 11.95 3.40 -2.18
C ILE A 156 10.79 2.46 -1.92
N LEU A 157 9.97 2.24 -2.95
CA LEU A 157 8.86 1.30 -3.00
C LEU A 157 9.38 -0.13 -3.02
N HIS A 158 8.83 -1.02 -2.18
CA HIS A 158 9.22 -2.42 -2.13
C HIS A 158 8.05 -3.30 -1.68
N THR A 159 8.21 -4.62 -1.77
CA THR A 159 7.29 -5.56 -1.10
C THR A 159 7.75 -5.72 0.35
N ALA A 160 6.87 -5.50 1.32
CA ALA A 160 7.20 -5.68 2.73
C ALA A 160 6.89 -7.11 3.20
N LEU A 161 5.82 -7.68 2.64
CA LEU A 161 5.40 -9.05 2.90
C LEU A 161 4.81 -9.64 1.63
N LYS A 162 5.19 -10.88 1.30
CA LYS A 162 4.64 -11.68 0.20
C LYS A 162 3.67 -12.72 0.78
N SER A 163 2.68 -13.14 -0.01
CA SER A 163 1.83 -14.29 0.29
C SER A 163 2.69 -15.53 0.55
N HIS A 164 2.29 -16.35 1.52
CA HIS A 164 3.03 -17.55 1.90
C HIS A 164 3.04 -18.61 0.78
N ASP A 165 4.11 -19.40 0.69
CA ASP A 165 4.33 -20.36 -0.40
C ASP A 165 3.36 -21.57 -0.37
N ASP A 166 2.68 -21.80 0.75
CA ASP A 166 1.64 -22.84 0.89
C ASP A 166 0.24 -22.37 0.46
N ILE A 167 0.09 -21.07 0.15
CA ILE A 167 -1.15 -20.51 -0.34
C ILE A 167 -1.19 -20.68 -1.85
N GLU A 168 -2.11 -21.53 -2.31
CA GLU A 168 -2.45 -21.57 -3.72
C GLU A 168 -3.25 -20.32 -4.08
N ILE A 169 -2.88 -19.66 -5.18
CA ILE A 169 -3.62 -18.52 -5.72
C ILE A 169 -4.06 -18.90 -7.13
N LYS A 170 -5.36 -18.72 -7.41
CA LYS A 170 -5.93 -18.94 -8.74
C LYS A 170 -6.48 -17.63 -9.28
N LYS A 171 -6.13 -17.31 -10.52
CA LYS A 171 -6.82 -16.30 -11.31
C LYS A 171 -8.06 -16.92 -11.93
N VAL A 172 -9.23 -16.37 -11.62
CA VAL A 172 -10.53 -16.89 -12.08
C VAL A 172 -11.16 -15.91 -13.04
N SER A 173 -11.42 -16.32 -14.27
CA SER A 173 -12.19 -15.51 -15.23
C SER A 173 -13.64 -15.40 -14.75
N LEU A 174 -14.12 -14.18 -14.46
CA LEU A 174 -15.50 -13.96 -14.04
C LEU A 174 -16.53 -14.27 -15.13
N LYS A 175 -16.12 -14.22 -16.41
CA LYS A 175 -16.98 -14.49 -17.56
C LYS A 175 -17.16 -15.99 -17.83
N THR A 176 -16.09 -16.76 -17.67
CA THR A 176 -16.07 -18.18 -18.08
C THR A 176 -15.98 -19.16 -16.90
N GLY A 177 -15.64 -18.66 -15.71
CA GLY A 177 -15.32 -19.48 -14.54
C GLY A 177 -13.99 -20.24 -14.65
N LYS A 178 -13.21 -20.03 -15.73
CA LYS A 178 -11.94 -20.72 -15.92
C LYS A 178 -10.92 -20.27 -14.87
N GLU A 179 -10.37 -21.23 -14.15
CA GLU A 179 -9.30 -21.03 -13.17
C GLU A 179 -7.93 -21.31 -13.80
N VAL A 180 -6.95 -20.47 -13.50
CA VAL A 180 -5.55 -20.62 -13.91
C VAL A 180 -4.67 -20.33 -12.71
N ASP A 181 -3.60 -21.10 -12.54
CA ASP A 181 -2.60 -20.89 -11.49
C ASP A 181 -2.07 -19.46 -11.55
N PHE A 182 -1.98 -18.85 -10.39
CA PHE A 182 -1.43 -17.52 -10.21
C PHE A 182 -0.20 -17.61 -9.31
N PHE A 183 0.78 -16.77 -9.61
CA PHE A 183 1.98 -16.66 -8.80
C PHE A 183 1.66 -16.01 -7.45
N PRO A 184 2.49 -16.26 -6.42
CA PRO A 184 2.42 -15.50 -5.18
C PRO A 184 2.47 -13.98 -5.41
N ILE A 185 1.82 -13.20 -4.56
CA ILE A 185 1.72 -11.74 -4.68
C ILE A 185 2.19 -11.06 -3.40
N ALA A 186 2.42 -9.75 -3.47
CA ALA A 186 2.60 -8.93 -2.28
C ALA A 186 1.32 -8.95 -1.42
N ALA A 187 1.47 -9.27 -0.14
CA ALA A 187 0.45 -9.11 0.89
C ALA A 187 0.51 -7.72 1.55
N ILE A 188 1.72 -7.17 1.70
CA ILE A 188 1.95 -5.81 2.18
C ILE A 188 2.99 -5.16 1.27
N MET A 189 2.66 -3.99 0.76
CA MET A 189 3.61 -3.14 0.06
C MET A 189 4.21 -2.10 1.02
N GLY A 190 5.47 -1.73 0.83
CA GLY A 190 6.20 -0.84 1.72
C GLY A 190 6.88 0.31 0.99
N ILE A 191 7.13 1.39 1.72
CA ILE A 191 8.01 2.50 1.31
C ILE A 191 9.00 2.77 2.43
N ASN A 192 10.28 2.78 2.10
CA ASN A 192 11.35 3.19 3.00
C ASN A 192 11.83 4.60 2.63
N MET A 193 11.90 5.48 3.63
CA MET A 193 12.43 6.84 3.49
C MET A 193 13.67 7.02 4.37
N TYR A 194 14.68 7.69 3.81
CA TYR A 194 15.99 7.88 4.44
C TYR A 194 16.23 9.38 4.62
N LEU A 195 15.80 9.90 5.76
CA LEU A 195 15.93 11.33 6.08
C LEU A 195 17.37 11.67 6.46
N GLU A 196 17.91 12.79 5.99
CA GLU A 196 19.16 13.41 6.47
C GLU A 196 19.00 14.05 7.87
N PRO A 197 20.08 14.35 8.62
CA PRO A 197 20.00 14.85 9.99
C PRO A 197 19.15 16.12 10.18
N THR A 198 19.04 16.95 9.15
CA THR A 198 18.27 18.21 9.18
C THR A 198 16.88 18.09 8.57
N GLN A 199 16.51 16.91 8.09
CA GLN A 199 15.25 16.69 7.40
C GLN A 199 14.19 16.11 8.34
N ASN A 200 12.95 16.48 8.07
CA ASN A 200 11.77 15.96 8.76
C ASN A 200 10.86 15.29 7.74
N LEU A 201 10.13 14.25 8.13
CA LEU A 201 8.98 13.84 7.34
C LEU A 201 7.77 14.66 7.78
N ILE A 202 7.02 15.21 6.85
CA ILE A 202 5.80 15.98 7.11
C ILE A 202 4.62 15.19 6.55
N LEU A 203 3.65 14.89 7.42
CA LEU A 203 2.32 14.40 7.03
C LEU A 203 1.36 15.58 7.09
N ARG A 204 0.73 15.94 5.96
CA ARG A 204 -0.30 16.99 5.89
C ARG A 204 -1.62 16.41 5.39
N TRP A 205 -2.72 16.68 6.07
CA TRP A 205 -4.05 16.21 5.65
C TRP A 205 -5.15 17.19 6.00
N ILE A 206 -6.31 17.05 5.37
CA ILE A 206 -7.49 17.87 5.65
C ILE A 206 -8.48 17.06 6.50
N LYS A 207 -8.86 17.61 7.66
CA LYS A 207 -9.89 17.02 8.54
C LYS A 207 -11.29 17.16 7.97
N GLU A 208 -12.26 16.48 8.59
CA GLU A 208 -13.68 16.58 8.22
C GLU A 208 -14.25 18.00 8.37
N ASP A 209 -13.68 18.85 9.22
CA ASP A 209 -14.07 20.26 9.35
C ASP A 209 -13.46 21.16 8.27
N GLY A 210 -12.65 20.61 7.36
CA GLY A 210 -11.94 21.35 6.32
C GLY A 210 -10.64 22.00 6.80
N LEU A 211 -10.24 21.81 8.06
CA LEU A 211 -9.00 22.37 8.58
C LEU A 211 -7.80 21.50 8.16
N SER A 212 -6.77 22.16 7.63
CA SER A 212 -5.48 21.52 7.39
C SER A 212 -4.84 21.12 8.71
N GLN A 213 -4.27 19.94 8.75
CA GLN A 213 -3.47 19.40 9.84
C GLN A 213 -2.09 19.06 9.33
N GLU A 214 -1.13 19.19 10.21
CA GLU A 214 0.26 18.84 9.94
C GLU A 214 0.81 18.07 11.13
N LEU A 215 1.52 16.98 10.84
CA LEU A 215 2.30 16.22 11.80
C LEU A 215 3.75 16.18 11.31
N PRO A 216 4.63 17.01 11.86
CA PRO A 216 6.06 16.90 11.63
C PRO A 216 6.61 15.70 12.41
N LEU A 217 7.34 14.83 11.71
CA LEU A 217 8.06 13.69 12.25
C LEU A 217 9.55 13.99 12.11
N PRO A 218 10.16 14.63 13.12
CA PRO A 218 11.57 14.98 13.04
C PRO A 218 12.41 13.72 13.00
N ARG A 219 13.48 13.73 12.20
CA ARG A 219 14.51 12.70 12.36
C ARG A 219 15.01 12.78 13.81
N PRO A 220 15.00 11.69 14.59
CA PRO A 220 15.44 11.77 15.98
C PRO A 220 16.89 12.25 16.05
N ASP A 221 17.10 13.26 16.89
CA ASP A 221 18.39 13.83 17.17
C ASP A 221 19.29 12.76 17.79
N ASN A 222 20.46 12.59 17.20
CA ASN A 222 21.55 11.72 17.61
C ASN A 222 21.54 10.27 17.08
N PRO A 223 22.04 10.05 15.84
CA PRO A 223 22.41 8.71 15.38
C PRO A 223 23.49 8.02 16.23
N LEU A 224 24.11 8.68 17.22
CA LEU A 224 25.02 8.03 18.17
C LEU A 224 24.29 7.42 19.38
N ASP A 225 23.08 7.88 19.72
CA ASP A 225 22.29 7.31 20.82
C ASP A 225 21.47 6.10 20.36
N ASN A 226 21.11 6.04 19.08
CA ASN A 226 20.47 4.88 18.42
C ASN A 226 20.93 4.76 16.95
N PRO A 227 22.17 4.32 16.69
CA PRO A 227 22.67 4.13 15.33
C PRO A 227 21.86 3.07 14.60
N GLY A 228 21.10 3.50 13.58
CA GLY A 228 20.40 2.62 12.68
C GLY A 228 19.08 2.09 13.23
N GLN A 229 18.22 2.95 13.76
CA GLN A 229 16.87 2.51 14.13
C GLN A 229 15.78 3.18 13.29
N LEU A 230 14.84 2.34 12.83
CA LEU A 230 13.52 2.79 12.38
C LEU A 230 12.95 3.73 13.43
N SER A 231 12.65 4.97 13.06
CA SER A 231 12.16 5.98 14.00
C SER A 231 10.64 6.04 14.01
N TYR A 232 10.04 5.88 12.83
CA TYR A 232 8.60 5.92 12.66
C TYR A 232 8.10 4.81 11.75
N GLU A 233 6.99 4.21 12.13
CA GLU A 233 6.25 3.25 11.31
C GLU A 233 4.84 3.80 11.06
N ILE A 234 4.48 3.93 9.78
CA ILE A 234 3.20 4.47 9.35
C ILE A 234 2.43 3.33 8.69
N TYR A 235 1.32 2.92 9.30
CA TYR A 235 0.43 1.91 8.74
C TYR A 235 -0.72 2.60 8.02
N ILE A 236 -0.94 2.22 6.77
CA ILE A 236 -2.04 2.70 5.92
C ILE A 236 -2.82 1.48 5.45
N ASP A 237 -4.05 1.35 5.94
CA ASP A 237 -4.90 0.20 5.70
C ASP A 237 -6.21 0.63 5.02
N ASN A 238 -6.58 -0.06 3.94
CA ASN A 238 -7.87 0.08 3.28
C ASN A 238 -8.54 -1.28 3.04
N ASN A 239 -8.36 -2.24 3.96
CA ASN A 239 -9.10 -3.49 3.95
C ASN A 239 -10.55 -3.30 4.42
N PRO A 240 -11.44 -4.24 4.03
CA PRO A 240 -12.81 -4.25 4.50
C PRO A 240 -12.87 -4.45 6.02
N THR A 241 -13.70 -3.66 6.69
CA THR A 241 -13.84 -3.62 8.16
C THR A 241 -14.73 -4.71 8.73
N PHE A 242 -15.57 -5.34 7.90
CA PHE A 242 -16.49 -6.40 8.30
C PHE A 242 -16.32 -7.64 7.41
N THR A 243 -15.86 -8.73 8.00
CA THR A 243 -15.84 -10.06 7.37
C THR A 243 -17.21 -10.73 7.52
N ASP A 244 -18.30 -10.07 7.12
CA ASP A 244 -19.55 -10.80 6.96
C ASP A 244 -19.31 -11.85 5.87
N HIS A 245 -19.56 -13.12 6.19
CA HIS A 245 -19.18 -14.31 5.43
C HIS A 245 -19.78 -14.43 4.00
N VAL A 246 -20.32 -13.34 3.45
CA VAL A 246 -20.66 -13.23 2.04
C VAL A 246 -19.35 -13.01 1.29
N THR A 247 -19.11 -13.82 0.27
CA THR A 247 -17.88 -13.83 -0.55
C THR A 247 -17.51 -12.43 -1.04
N HIS A 248 -16.63 -11.75 -0.30
CA HIS A 248 -16.05 -10.47 -0.69
C HIS A 248 -14.92 -10.73 -1.68
N SER A 249 -14.92 -10.02 -2.81
CA SER A 249 -13.88 -10.08 -3.83
C SER A 249 -13.30 -8.69 -4.03
N ASP A 250 -12.08 -8.48 -3.53
CA ASP A 250 -11.34 -7.21 -3.65
C ASP A 250 -11.19 -6.80 -5.13
N PHE A 251 -10.99 -7.78 -6.03
CA PHE A 251 -10.86 -7.52 -7.48
C PHE A 251 -12.19 -7.07 -8.10
N THR A 252 -13.33 -7.58 -7.63
CA THR A 252 -14.64 -7.11 -8.09
C THR A 252 -14.90 -5.68 -7.64
N GLU A 253 -14.56 -5.36 -6.39
CA GLU A 253 -14.62 -3.99 -5.87
C GLU A 253 -13.69 -3.06 -6.65
N PHE A 254 -12.49 -3.52 -7.01
CA PHE A 254 -11.56 -2.79 -7.85
C PHE A 254 -12.16 -2.40 -9.20
N TYR A 255 -12.92 -3.27 -9.86
CA TYR A 255 -13.53 -2.93 -11.16
C TYR A 255 -14.58 -1.81 -11.08
N LYS A 256 -15.13 -1.51 -9.89
CA LYS A 256 -16.01 -0.35 -9.71
C LYS A 256 -15.28 0.99 -9.87
N ALA A 257 -13.95 1.00 -9.74
CA ALA A 257 -13.12 2.17 -10.00
C ALA A 257 -13.16 2.64 -11.47
N PHE A 258 -13.48 1.74 -12.40
CA PHE A 258 -13.49 2.03 -13.84
C PHE A 258 -14.82 2.65 -14.24
N LYS A 259 -14.79 3.66 -15.12
CA LYS A 259 -16.02 4.19 -15.70
C LYS A 259 -16.81 3.11 -16.44
N VAL A 260 -18.13 3.22 -16.40
CA VAL A 260 -19.04 2.33 -17.14
C VAL A 260 -18.71 2.36 -18.64
N GLY A 261 -18.52 1.18 -19.24
CA GLY A 261 -18.10 1.05 -20.64
C GLY A 261 -16.58 1.17 -20.87
N SER A 262 -15.81 1.37 -19.80
CA SER A 262 -14.34 1.38 -19.79
C SER A 262 -13.74 0.15 -19.09
N LEU A 263 -14.54 -0.91 -18.95
CA LEU A 263 -14.07 -2.16 -18.37
C LEU A 263 -13.21 -2.95 -19.39
N PRO A 264 -12.18 -3.65 -18.89
CA PRO A 264 -11.52 -4.74 -19.62
C PRO A 264 -12.54 -5.75 -20.21
N THR A 265 -12.24 -6.38 -21.35
CA THR A 265 -13.12 -7.41 -21.93
C THR A 265 -13.06 -8.72 -21.17
N GLU A 266 -11.95 -8.95 -20.44
CA GLU A 266 -11.80 -10.01 -19.48
C GLU A 266 -11.64 -9.44 -18.05
N LEU A 267 -12.56 -9.83 -17.17
CA LEU A 267 -12.53 -9.53 -15.75
C LEU A 267 -12.11 -10.78 -14.97
N PHE A 268 -11.34 -10.58 -13.92
CA PHE A 268 -10.81 -11.68 -13.11
C PHE A 268 -10.97 -11.44 -11.63
N ASP A 269 -11.03 -12.53 -10.88
CA ASP A 269 -10.92 -12.54 -9.43
C ASP A 269 -9.70 -13.37 -9.00
N LEU A 270 -9.24 -13.16 -7.77
CA LEU A 270 -8.26 -14.01 -7.13
C LEU A 270 -8.94 -14.90 -6.10
N LYS A 271 -8.82 -16.20 -6.31
CA LYS A 271 -9.31 -17.21 -5.39
C LYS A 271 -8.13 -17.84 -4.67
N PHE A 272 -8.26 -17.99 -3.36
CA PHE A 272 -7.33 -18.69 -2.50
C PHE A 272 -7.98 -20.02 -2.12
N PRO A 273 -7.69 -21.14 -2.81
CA PRO A 273 -8.32 -22.42 -2.54
C PRO A 273 -8.03 -22.85 -1.11
N ILE A 274 -9.07 -22.93 -0.29
CA ILE A 274 -8.93 -23.41 1.07
C ILE A 274 -8.79 -24.93 1.01
N ALA A 275 -7.63 -25.46 1.39
CA ALA A 275 -7.52 -26.88 1.70
C ALA A 275 -8.47 -27.18 2.89
N PRO A 276 -9.35 -28.19 2.82
CA PRO A 276 -10.28 -28.50 3.89
C PRO A 276 -9.51 -28.73 5.21
N GLY A 277 -9.76 -27.87 6.21
CA GLY A 277 -9.12 -27.92 7.53
C GLY A 277 -8.12 -26.81 7.82
N VAL A 278 -7.74 -25.99 6.83
CA VAL A 278 -6.82 -24.86 7.04
C VAL A 278 -7.63 -23.58 7.27
N ARG A 279 -7.78 -23.18 8.54
CA ARG A 279 -8.23 -21.81 8.87
C ARG A 279 -7.04 -20.88 8.69
N HIS A 280 -7.01 -20.10 7.62
CA HIS A 280 -6.11 -18.96 7.55
C HIS A 280 -6.85 -17.69 8.00
N LEU A 281 -6.59 -17.26 9.24
CA LEU A 281 -6.02 -15.92 9.33
C LEU A 281 -4.74 -15.99 8.49
N MET A 282 -4.47 -15.00 7.64
CA MET A 282 -3.09 -14.70 7.28
C MET A 282 -2.30 -14.68 8.59
N LYS A 283 -1.62 -15.78 8.92
CA LYS A 283 -0.75 -15.80 10.10
C LYS A 283 0.43 -14.96 9.64
N PHE A 284 0.43 -13.70 10.04
CA PHE A 284 1.60 -12.85 10.03
C PHE A 284 2.66 -13.61 10.84
N VAL A 285 3.55 -14.32 10.14
CA VAL A 285 4.65 -15.02 10.79
C VAL A 285 5.62 -13.93 11.23
N ASP A 286 5.82 -13.82 12.55
CA ASP A 286 6.95 -13.13 13.15
C ASP A 286 8.23 -13.64 12.47
N SER A 287 8.72 -12.90 11.48
CA SER A 287 9.92 -13.24 10.73
C SER A 287 11.17 -12.89 11.53
N GLY A 288 11.26 -13.28 12.81
CA GLY A 288 12.51 -13.31 13.61
C GLY A 288 13.30 -12.00 13.74
N THR A 289 12.80 -10.91 13.19
CA THR A 289 13.15 -9.52 13.41
C THR A 289 11.85 -8.87 13.84
N ASP A 290 11.85 -8.05 14.88
CA ASP A 290 10.69 -7.27 15.38
C ASP A 290 10.06 -6.40 14.27
N LEU A 291 9.39 -7.02 13.30
CA LEU A 291 8.42 -6.40 12.43
C LEU A 291 7.17 -6.33 13.29
N GLY A 292 7.11 -5.29 14.12
CA GLY A 292 6.03 -5.05 15.07
C GLY A 292 4.71 -5.56 14.53
N THR A 293 4.16 -6.56 15.21
CA THR A 293 2.92 -7.24 14.81
C THR A 293 1.91 -6.17 14.38
N PRO A 294 1.32 -6.26 13.17
CA PRO A 294 0.20 -5.42 12.81
C PRO A 294 -1.04 -5.92 13.58
N THR A 295 -1.02 -5.83 14.91
CA THR A 295 -2.26 -5.76 15.67
C THR A 295 -2.78 -4.35 15.46
N ILE A 296 -3.54 -4.17 14.38
CA ILE A 296 -4.68 -3.27 14.44
C ILE A 296 -5.59 -3.93 15.47
N PRO A 297 -5.79 -3.34 16.66
CA PRO A 297 -6.68 -3.95 17.64
C PRO A 297 -8.05 -4.07 16.97
N CYS A 298 -8.47 -5.31 16.72
CA CYS A 298 -9.86 -5.63 16.48
C CYS A 298 -10.61 -4.94 17.62
N MET A 299 -11.48 -3.99 17.29
CA MET A 299 -12.38 -3.40 18.28
C MET A 299 -13.02 -4.55 19.06
N PRO A 300 -13.04 -4.52 20.40
CA PRO A 300 -13.69 -5.55 21.17
C PRO A 300 -15.21 -5.48 20.91
N GLY A 301 -15.66 -6.31 19.97
CA GLY A 301 -17.05 -6.74 19.90
C GLY A 301 -17.31 -7.66 21.08
N GLY A 302 -17.91 -7.12 22.14
CA GLY A 302 -18.20 -7.87 23.35
C GLY A 302 -19.38 -7.25 24.09
N HIS A 303 -20.58 -7.61 23.64
CA HIS A 303 -21.81 -7.52 24.42
C HIS A 303 -21.59 -8.01 25.87
N GLY A 304 -22.17 -7.28 26.82
CA GLY A 304 -22.35 -7.77 28.17
C GLY A 304 -23.31 -6.89 28.96
N GLY A 305 -24.50 -7.43 29.25
CA GLY A 305 -25.38 -6.99 30.35
C GLY A 305 -26.41 -5.93 30.01
#